data_AF-A0A963E5A5-F1
#
_entry.id   AF-A0A963E5A5-F1
#
_cell.length_a   1.000
_cell.length_b   1.000
_cell.length_c   1.000
_cell.angle_alpha   90.00
_cell.angle_beta   90.00
_cell.angle_gamma   90.00
#
_symmetry.space_group_name_H-M   'P 1'
#
loop_
_entity.id
_entity.type
_entity.pdbx_description
1 polymer ?
#
loop_
_entity_poly.entity_id
_entity_poly.type
_entity_poly.pdbx_seq_one_letter_code
_entity_poly.pdbx_strand_id
1 'polypeptide(L)'
;MRPITHDLLTREVTAWHQQGLIDRPLLETLLPRYESSGRFLAALLKWLGLFAIFQLGLAVLAFIAMASESALVAAMLLTAVGAGLWYFGVRFATDPRQAHPFTGSVLITASLAAAFGVFVLLQTALLGGDSAGRNVPLILLLTGVLATLTAYRHHLRWPLLLGLLLFFHGLGAWHAYGGHGAYFAHIQDERLMAVAALVAIGLGLWHERRLELGPLRRCIGFGGLYLIFGLLYLNL
;
A
#
# COMPACT_ATOMS: atom_id res chain seq x y z
N MET A 1 -0.15 21.29 -4.32
CA MET A 1 0.84 22.19 -3.68
C MET A 1 0.39 23.62 -3.89
N ARG A 2 0.66 24.52 -2.94
CA ARG A 2 0.44 25.96 -3.15
C ARG A 2 1.47 26.47 -4.17
N PRO A 3 1.13 27.42 -5.04
CA PRO A 3 2.05 27.97 -6.05
C PRO A 3 3.36 28.52 -5.45
N ILE A 4 3.31 29.02 -4.21
CA ILE A 4 4.48 29.51 -3.47
C ILE A 4 5.51 28.40 -3.22
N THR A 5 5.07 27.18 -2.89
CA THR A 5 5.98 26.05 -2.61
C THR A 5 6.64 25.55 -3.90
N HIS A 6 5.93 25.65 -5.03
CA HIS A 6 6.46 25.30 -6.33
C HIS A 6 7.64 26.18 -6.73
N ASP A 7 7.42 27.50 -6.72
CA ASP A 7 8.44 28.46 -7.16
C ASP A 7 9.69 28.38 -6.29
N LEU A 8 9.52 28.09 -5.00
CA LEU A 8 10.62 27.91 -4.06
C LEU A 8 11.45 26.66 -4.43
N LEU A 9 10.81 25.51 -4.65
CA LEU A 9 11.50 24.27 -5.00
C LEU A 9 12.20 24.33 -6.36
N THR A 10 11.57 24.95 -7.37
CA THR A 10 12.18 25.14 -8.70
C THR A 10 13.43 26.02 -8.62
N ARG A 11 13.40 27.08 -7.80
CA ARG A 11 14.57 27.95 -7.55
C ARG A 11 15.68 27.19 -6.83
N GLU A 12 15.34 26.39 -5.82
CA GLU A 12 16.30 25.62 -5.03
C GLU A 12 17.04 24.58 -5.87
N VAL A 13 16.31 23.81 -6.68
CA VAL A 13 16.89 22.81 -7.58
C VAL A 13 17.83 23.47 -8.61
N THR A 14 17.46 24.63 -9.14
CA THR A 14 18.31 25.39 -10.07
C THR A 14 19.57 25.90 -9.38
N ALA A 15 19.45 26.39 -8.14
CA ALA A 15 20.59 26.85 -7.35
C ALA A 15 21.57 25.71 -7.03
N TRP A 16 21.07 24.51 -6.69
CA TRP A 16 21.93 23.34 -6.46
C TRP A 16 22.74 22.94 -7.70
N HIS A 17 22.16 23.08 -8.89
CA HIS A 17 22.91 22.83 -10.13
C HIS A 17 24.00 23.88 -10.35
N GLN A 18 23.68 25.16 -10.14
CA GLN A 18 24.66 26.25 -10.26
C GLN A 18 25.80 26.13 -9.25
N GLN A 19 25.53 25.57 -8.07
CA GLN A 19 26.54 25.27 -7.04
C GLN A 19 27.33 23.98 -7.31
N GLY A 20 27.02 23.24 -8.38
CA GLY A 20 27.68 21.96 -8.71
C GLY A 20 27.31 20.81 -7.77
N LEU A 21 26.27 20.94 -6.95
CA LEU A 21 25.80 19.90 -6.04
C LEU A 21 25.05 18.79 -6.78
N ILE A 22 24.43 19.12 -7.92
CA ILE A 22 23.73 18.17 -8.79
C ILE A 22 24.18 18.30 -10.24
N ASP A 23 24.27 17.17 -10.93
CA ASP A 23 24.60 17.11 -12.35
C ASP A 23 23.39 17.43 -13.24
N ARG A 24 23.66 17.69 -14.52
CA ARG A 24 22.63 18.05 -15.49
C ARG A 24 21.55 16.97 -15.68
N PRO A 25 21.88 15.66 -15.71
CA PRO A 25 20.86 14.60 -15.74
C PRO A 25 19.91 14.62 -14.55
N LEU A 26 20.40 14.90 -13.34
CA LEU A 26 19.56 15.01 -12.14
C LEU A 26 18.68 16.27 -12.19
N LEU A 27 19.21 17.39 -12.68
CA LEU A 27 18.43 18.61 -12.92
C LEU A 27 17.26 18.36 -13.89
N GLU A 28 17.53 17.74 -15.03
CA GLU A 28 16.53 17.41 -16.06
C GLU A 28 15.46 16.42 -15.55
N THR A 29 15.77 15.66 -14.51
CA THR A 29 14.81 14.76 -13.85
C THR A 29 13.94 15.49 -12.83
N LEU A 30 14.49 16.49 -12.12
CA LEU A 30 13.82 17.18 -11.02
C LEU A 30 12.93 18.33 -11.50
N LEU A 31 13.40 19.15 -12.45
CA LEU A 31 12.67 20.34 -12.91
C LEU A 31 11.22 20.02 -13.36
N PRO A 32 10.99 19.00 -14.23
CA PRO A 32 9.65 18.71 -14.73
C PRO A 32 8.68 18.20 -13.67
N ARG A 33 9.18 17.66 -12.54
CA ARG A 33 8.33 17.17 -11.44
C ARG A 33 7.62 18.32 -10.73
N TYR A 34 8.24 19.50 -10.72
CA TYR A 34 7.68 20.67 -10.05
C TYR A 34 6.81 21.48 -11.01
N GLU A 35 7.15 21.60 -12.29
CA GLU A 35 6.43 22.43 -13.28
C GLU A 35 4.93 22.13 -13.48
N SER A 36 4.46 20.93 -13.09
CA SER A 36 3.05 20.54 -13.34
C SER A 36 2.06 21.15 -12.32
N SER A 37 1.45 22.28 -12.68
CA SER A 37 0.34 22.89 -11.93
C SER A 37 -0.99 22.84 -12.70
N GLY A 38 -2.12 22.76 -11.97
CA GLY A 38 -3.44 23.15 -12.51
C GLY A 38 -4.26 22.11 -13.26
N ARG A 39 -4.32 20.83 -12.84
CA ARG A 39 -5.13 19.80 -13.55
C ARG A 39 -6.04 18.95 -12.65
N PHE A 40 -6.60 19.50 -11.57
CA PHE A 40 -7.46 18.74 -10.65
C PHE A 40 -8.63 18.05 -11.37
N LEU A 41 -9.39 18.77 -12.19
CA LEU A 41 -10.52 18.19 -12.92
C LEU A 41 -10.10 17.12 -13.93
N ALA A 42 -9.01 17.36 -14.68
CA ALA A 42 -8.48 16.37 -15.61
C ALA A 42 -7.91 15.14 -14.87
N ALA A 43 -7.35 15.31 -13.68
CA ALA A 43 -6.95 14.20 -12.82
C ALA A 43 -8.17 13.42 -12.33
N LEU A 44 -9.20 14.10 -11.83
CA LEU A 44 -10.44 13.49 -11.39
C LEU A 44 -11.11 12.67 -12.50
N LEU A 45 -11.22 13.22 -13.71
CA LEU A 45 -11.76 12.52 -14.87
C LEU A 45 -10.94 11.28 -15.24
N LYS A 46 -9.61 11.36 -15.18
CA LYS A 46 -8.74 10.19 -15.39
C LYS A 46 -8.96 9.12 -14.33
N TRP A 47 -9.13 9.51 -13.07
CA TRP A 47 -9.39 8.59 -11.97
C TRP A 47 -10.76 7.93 -12.07
N LEU A 48 -11.80 8.69 -12.44
CA LEU A 48 -13.13 8.16 -12.68
C LEU A 48 -13.12 7.16 -13.84
N GLY A 49 -12.43 7.50 -14.94
CA GLY A 49 -12.25 6.59 -16.07
C GLY A 49 -11.51 5.32 -15.69
N LEU A 50 -10.43 5.42 -14.91
CA LEU A 50 -9.70 4.26 -14.42
C LEU A 50 -10.58 3.38 -13.51
N PHE A 51 -11.35 4.00 -12.61
CA PHE A 51 -12.30 3.30 -11.75
C PHE A 51 -13.36 2.55 -12.56
N ALA A 52 -13.94 3.18 -13.59
CA ALA A 52 -14.92 2.54 -14.47
C ALA A 52 -14.33 1.33 -15.20
N ILE A 53 -13.10 1.43 -15.72
CA ILE A 53 -12.40 0.31 -16.36
C ILE A 53 -12.17 -0.83 -15.36
N PHE A 54 -11.78 -0.50 -14.12
CA PHE A 54 -11.63 -1.50 -13.07
C PHE A 54 -12.94 -2.21 -12.73
N GLN A 55 -14.02 -1.45 -12.53
CA GLN A 55 -15.33 -2.03 -12.23
C GLN A 55 -15.83 -2.91 -13.37
N LEU A 56 -15.65 -2.49 -14.62
CA LEU A 56 -16.00 -3.30 -15.78
C LEU A 56 -15.17 -4.59 -15.83
N GLY A 57 -13.86 -4.51 -15.62
CA GLY A 57 -12.99 -5.69 -15.55
C GLY A 57 -13.38 -6.65 -14.44
N LEU A 58 -13.68 -6.14 -13.24
CA LEU A 58 -14.17 -6.93 -12.11
C LEU A 58 -15.53 -7.56 -12.39
N ALA A 59 -16.44 -6.86 -13.06
CA ALA A 59 -17.74 -7.39 -13.44
C ALA A 59 -17.61 -8.54 -14.45
N VAL A 60 -16.73 -8.42 -15.44
CA VAL A 60 -16.43 -9.50 -16.39
C VAL A 60 -15.81 -10.70 -15.67
N LEU A 61 -14.84 -10.47 -14.78
CA LEU A 61 -14.25 -11.53 -13.95
C LEU A 61 -15.30 -12.23 -13.08
N ALA A 62 -16.17 -11.48 -12.43
CA ALA A 62 -17.24 -12.00 -11.60
C ALA A 62 -18.24 -12.82 -12.43
N PHE A 63 -18.59 -12.35 -13.63
CA PHE A 63 -19.45 -13.09 -14.54
C PHE A 63 -18.82 -14.43 -14.97
N ILE A 64 -17.54 -14.44 -15.36
CA ILE A 64 -16.82 -15.67 -15.72
C ILE A 64 -16.76 -16.62 -14.51
N ALA A 65 -16.46 -16.09 -13.34
CA ALA A 65 -16.44 -16.86 -12.10
C ALA A 65 -17.80 -17.52 -11.80
N MET A 66 -18.89 -16.74 -11.89
CA MET A 66 -20.26 -17.25 -11.70
C MET A 66 -20.63 -18.30 -12.74
N ALA A 67 -20.34 -18.06 -14.02
CA ALA A 67 -20.62 -19.00 -15.10
C ALA A 67 -19.80 -20.30 -14.99
N SER A 68 -18.62 -20.25 -14.37
CA SER A 68 -17.76 -21.41 -14.14
C SER A 68 -18.15 -22.27 -12.94
N GLU A 69 -19.03 -21.75 -12.07
CA GLU A 69 -19.41 -22.36 -10.77
C GLU A 69 -18.21 -22.79 -9.91
N SER A 70 -17.04 -22.15 -10.08
CA SER A 70 -15.79 -22.57 -9.45
C SER A 70 -15.02 -21.40 -8.84
N ALA A 71 -14.90 -21.42 -7.51
CA ALA A 71 -14.09 -20.47 -6.75
C ALA A 71 -12.58 -20.56 -7.10
N LEU A 72 -12.10 -21.75 -7.51
CA LEU A 72 -10.72 -21.94 -7.98
C LEU A 72 -10.46 -21.17 -9.28
N VAL A 73 -11.37 -21.26 -10.25
CA VAL A 73 -11.25 -20.51 -11.51
C VAL A 73 -11.25 -19.02 -11.24
N ALA A 74 -12.15 -18.55 -10.38
CA ALA A 74 -12.18 -17.16 -9.94
C ALA A 74 -10.86 -16.72 -9.29
N ALA A 75 -10.28 -17.53 -8.41
CA ALA A 75 -9.02 -17.25 -7.74
C ALA A 75 -7.86 -17.17 -8.74
N MET A 76 -7.80 -18.07 -9.73
CA MET A 76 -6.76 -18.04 -10.77
C MET A 76 -6.83 -16.77 -11.63
N LEU A 77 -8.03 -16.40 -12.07
CA LEU A 77 -8.24 -15.19 -12.87
C LEU A 77 -7.88 -13.93 -12.09
N LEU A 78 -8.32 -13.85 -10.83
CA LEU A 78 -8.02 -12.71 -9.96
C LEU A 78 -6.52 -12.64 -9.63
N THR A 79 -5.84 -13.79 -9.51
CA THR A 79 -4.37 -13.85 -9.35
C THR A 79 -3.67 -13.30 -10.58
N ALA A 80 -4.07 -13.70 -11.79
CA ALA A 80 -3.47 -13.22 -13.03
C ALA A 80 -3.61 -11.70 -13.18
N VAL A 81 -4.82 -11.17 -12.92
CA VAL A 81 -5.06 -9.73 -12.96
C VAL A 81 -4.30 -9.01 -11.84
N GLY A 82 -4.34 -9.52 -10.61
CA GLY A 82 -3.60 -8.97 -9.48
C GLY A 82 -2.09 -8.87 -9.74
N ALA A 83 -1.49 -9.90 -10.33
CA ALA A 83 -0.08 -9.91 -10.72
C ALA A 83 0.24 -8.86 -11.79
N GLY A 84 -0.64 -8.71 -12.79
CA GLY A 84 -0.52 -7.66 -13.80
C GLY A 84 -0.56 -6.25 -13.18
N LEU A 85 -1.55 -5.99 -12.31
CA LEU A 85 -1.69 -4.72 -11.60
C LEU A 85 -0.48 -4.42 -10.72
N TRP A 86 0.04 -5.43 -10.01
CA TRP A 86 1.24 -5.28 -9.21
C TRP A 86 2.45 -4.92 -10.07
N TYR A 87 2.67 -5.64 -11.17
CA TYR A 87 3.79 -5.41 -12.09
C TYR A 87 3.79 -3.98 -12.66
N PHE A 88 2.66 -3.54 -13.21
CA PHE A 88 2.54 -2.17 -13.74
C PHE A 88 2.56 -1.12 -12.63
N GLY A 89 1.95 -1.42 -11.48
CA GLY A 89 1.91 -0.54 -10.32
C GLY A 89 3.29 -0.23 -9.78
N VAL A 90 4.12 -1.26 -9.55
CA VAL A 90 5.52 -1.11 -9.16
C VAL A 90 6.28 -0.30 -10.22
N ARG A 91 6.16 -0.67 -11.50
CA ARG A 91 6.87 0.02 -12.59
C ARG A 91 6.57 1.52 -12.64
N PHE A 92 5.31 1.92 -12.44
CA PHE A 92 4.93 3.33 -12.43
C PHE A 92 5.30 4.03 -11.11
N ALA A 93 5.23 3.33 -9.97
CA ALA A 93 5.59 3.90 -8.68
C ALA A 93 7.11 4.13 -8.53
N THR A 94 7.93 3.31 -9.20
CA THR A 94 9.40 3.42 -9.17
C THR A 94 9.98 4.12 -10.40
N ASP A 95 9.16 4.71 -11.28
CA ASP A 95 9.64 5.42 -12.46
C ASP A 95 10.59 6.58 -12.03
N PRO A 96 11.84 6.61 -12.50
CA PRO A 96 12.78 7.69 -12.19
C PRO A 96 12.26 9.08 -12.55
N ARG A 97 11.34 9.21 -13.51
CA ARG A 97 10.75 10.51 -13.86
C ARG A 97 9.59 10.90 -12.95
N GLN A 98 9.08 9.98 -12.14
CA GLN A 98 7.86 10.14 -11.33
C GLN A 98 6.70 10.73 -12.16
N ALA A 99 6.52 10.27 -13.39
CA ALA A 99 5.46 10.77 -14.26
C ALA A 99 4.06 10.41 -13.71
N HIS A 100 3.89 9.20 -13.18
CA HIS A 100 2.61 8.67 -12.70
C HIS A 100 2.68 7.94 -11.34
N PRO A 101 3.29 8.52 -10.29
CA PRO A 101 3.51 7.83 -9.01
C PRO A 101 2.20 7.50 -8.28
N PHE A 102 1.19 8.36 -8.41
CA PHE A 102 -0.13 8.11 -7.83
C PHE A 102 -0.84 6.95 -8.52
N THR A 103 -0.79 6.88 -9.86
CA THR A 103 -1.32 5.75 -10.62
C THR A 103 -0.65 4.45 -10.17
N GLY A 104 0.68 4.44 -10.05
CA GLY A 104 1.43 3.29 -9.54
C GLY A 104 0.93 2.83 -8.16
N SER A 105 0.76 3.78 -7.23
CA SER A 105 0.27 3.49 -5.88
C SER A 105 -1.14 2.89 -5.88
N VAL A 106 -2.05 3.40 -6.72
CA VAL A 106 -3.41 2.85 -6.83
C VAL A 106 -3.42 1.45 -7.43
N LEU A 107 -2.61 1.19 -8.47
CA LEU A 107 -2.48 -0.15 -9.03
C LEU A 107 -1.95 -1.15 -7.98
N ILE A 108 -0.98 -0.74 -7.15
CA ILE A 108 -0.49 -1.59 -6.05
C ILE A 108 -1.60 -1.85 -5.03
N THR A 109 -2.36 -0.82 -4.61
CA THR A 109 -3.52 -1.02 -3.71
C THR A 109 -4.53 -2.00 -4.32
N ALA A 110 -4.86 -1.85 -5.60
CA ALA A 110 -5.78 -2.73 -6.30
C ALA A 110 -5.23 -4.17 -6.38
N SER A 111 -3.92 -4.35 -6.59
CA SER A 111 -3.29 -5.69 -6.56
C SER A 111 -3.34 -6.34 -5.18
N LEU A 112 -3.18 -5.57 -4.10
CA LEU A 112 -3.26 -6.07 -2.72
C LEU A 112 -4.71 -6.43 -2.36
N ALA A 113 -5.68 -5.63 -2.80
CA ALA A 113 -7.09 -5.96 -2.69
C ALA A 113 -7.44 -7.24 -3.48
N ALA A 114 -6.89 -7.40 -4.69
CA ALA A 114 -7.03 -8.63 -5.46
C ALA A 114 -6.41 -9.83 -4.71
N ALA A 115 -5.22 -9.69 -4.11
CA ALA A 115 -4.59 -10.74 -3.32
C ALA A 115 -5.43 -11.13 -2.09
N PHE A 116 -6.01 -10.16 -1.39
CA PHE A 116 -7.00 -10.41 -0.33
C PHE A 116 -8.19 -11.24 -0.86
N GLY A 117 -8.76 -10.83 -1.99
CA GLY A 117 -9.84 -11.56 -2.66
C GLY A 117 -9.46 -12.98 -3.06
N VAL A 118 -8.23 -13.19 -3.55
CA VAL A 118 -7.70 -14.52 -3.88
C VAL A 118 -7.66 -15.40 -2.63
N PHE A 119 -7.18 -14.91 -1.50
CA PHE A 119 -7.17 -15.68 -0.26
C PHE A 119 -8.58 -16.04 0.22
N VAL A 120 -9.55 -15.14 0.08
CA VAL A 120 -10.96 -15.42 0.37
C VAL A 120 -11.49 -16.53 -0.56
N LEU A 121 -11.23 -16.45 -1.87
CA LEU A 121 -11.67 -17.44 -2.84
C LEU A 121 -10.99 -18.81 -2.67
N LEU A 122 -9.70 -18.83 -2.31
CA LEU A 122 -9.00 -20.07 -2.00
C LEU A 122 -9.55 -20.71 -0.71
N GLN A 123 -9.89 -19.90 0.29
CA GLN A 123 -10.54 -20.41 1.49
C GLN A 123 -11.88 -21.05 1.16
N THR A 124 -12.74 -20.38 0.38
CA THR A 124 -14.05 -20.93 0.02
C THR A 124 -13.92 -22.22 -0.81
N ALA A 125 -12.94 -22.27 -1.71
CA ALA A 125 -12.68 -23.46 -2.51
C ALA A 125 -12.13 -24.66 -1.71
N LEU A 126 -11.26 -24.41 -0.72
CA LEU A 126 -10.55 -25.47 0.01
C LEU A 126 -11.26 -25.93 1.28
N LEU A 127 -11.96 -25.02 1.97
CA LEU A 127 -12.52 -25.23 3.31
C LEU A 127 -14.05 -25.16 3.36
N GLY A 128 -14.70 -24.88 2.23
CA GLY A 128 -16.17 -24.75 2.14
C GLY A 128 -16.71 -23.41 2.67
N GLY A 129 -17.94 -23.08 2.25
CA GLY A 129 -18.57 -21.77 2.46
C GLY A 129 -18.85 -21.37 3.92
N ASP A 130 -19.03 -22.35 4.81
CA ASP A 130 -19.38 -22.10 6.23
C ASP A 130 -18.23 -21.50 7.06
N SER A 131 -17.03 -21.41 6.47
CA SER A 131 -15.85 -20.81 7.08
C SER A 131 -15.72 -19.30 6.83
N ALA A 132 -16.63 -18.71 6.04
CA ALA A 132 -16.57 -17.32 5.62
C ALA A 132 -16.59 -16.37 6.83
N GLY A 133 -15.49 -15.66 7.07
CA GLY A 133 -15.33 -14.74 8.19
C GLY A 133 -14.33 -15.19 9.26
N ARG A 134 -14.23 -16.51 9.54
CA ARG A 134 -13.36 -17.02 10.62
C ARG A 134 -11.88 -16.70 10.40
N ASN A 135 -11.42 -16.77 9.16
CA ASN A 135 -10.01 -16.59 8.81
C ASN A 135 -9.69 -15.19 8.26
N VAL A 136 -10.63 -14.24 8.31
CA VAL A 136 -10.38 -12.86 7.86
C VAL A 136 -9.15 -12.23 8.54
N PRO A 137 -8.93 -12.39 9.87
CA PRO A 137 -7.70 -11.95 10.52
C PRO A 137 -6.43 -12.50 9.87
N LEU A 138 -6.40 -13.80 9.57
CA LEU A 138 -5.28 -14.46 8.90
C LEU A 138 -5.07 -13.91 7.49
N ILE A 139 -6.15 -13.71 6.74
CA ILE A 139 -6.09 -13.15 5.38
C ILE A 139 -5.51 -11.73 5.42
N LEU A 140 -5.95 -10.89 6.36
CA LEU A 140 -5.38 -9.55 6.56
C LEU A 140 -3.87 -9.62 6.81
N LEU A 141 -3.41 -10.53 7.68
CA LEU A 141 -1.98 -10.72 7.94
C LEU A 141 -1.22 -11.17 6.70
N LEU A 142 -1.73 -12.15 5.94
CA LEU A 142 -1.10 -12.63 4.71
C LEU A 142 -1.01 -11.53 3.64
N THR A 143 -2.07 -10.77 3.44
CA THR A 143 -2.05 -9.60 2.55
C THR A 143 -1.09 -8.53 3.06
N GLY A 144 -1.02 -8.32 4.37
CA GLY A 144 -0.07 -7.42 5.03
C GLY A 144 1.38 -7.83 4.78
N VAL A 145 1.70 -9.13 4.83
CA VAL A 145 3.02 -9.66 4.47
C VAL A 145 3.37 -9.34 3.01
N LEU A 146 2.45 -9.57 2.06
CA LEU A 146 2.67 -9.22 0.65
C LEU A 146 2.90 -7.71 0.45
N ALA A 147 2.16 -6.88 1.17
CA ALA A 147 2.31 -5.43 1.15
C ALA A 147 3.69 -5.00 1.68
N THR A 148 4.13 -5.55 2.80
CA THR A 148 5.45 -5.30 3.39
C THR A 148 6.57 -5.81 2.48
N LEU A 149 6.46 -7.01 1.90
CA LEU A 149 7.44 -7.52 0.94
C LEU A 149 7.56 -6.60 -0.28
N THR A 150 6.43 -6.14 -0.83
CA THR A 150 6.40 -5.15 -1.92
C THR A 150 7.09 -3.85 -1.51
N ALA A 151 6.83 -3.38 -0.29
CA ALA A 151 7.43 -2.16 0.26
C ALA A 151 8.95 -2.26 0.32
N TYR A 152 9.49 -3.31 0.95
CA TYR A 152 10.93 -3.46 1.15
C TYR A 152 11.67 -3.78 -0.14
N ARG A 153 11.08 -4.58 -1.04
CA ARG A 153 11.68 -4.92 -2.33
C ARG A 153 11.79 -3.70 -3.25
N HIS A 154 10.80 -2.81 -3.23
CA HIS A 154 10.71 -1.69 -4.15
C HIS A 154 10.93 -0.32 -3.49
N HIS A 155 11.27 -0.30 -2.19
CA HIS A 155 11.51 0.90 -1.39
C HIS A 155 10.31 1.86 -1.37
N LEU A 156 9.09 1.32 -1.37
CA LEU A 156 7.86 2.08 -1.43
C LEU A 156 7.22 2.23 -0.04
N ARG A 157 6.98 3.46 0.40
CA ARG A 157 6.36 3.75 1.71
C ARG A 157 4.88 3.37 1.76
N TRP A 158 4.15 3.60 0.68
CA TRP A 158 2.70 3.38 0.63
C TRP A 158 2.31 1.90 0.90
N PRO A 159 2.95 0.90 0.27
CA PRO A 159 2.68 -0.50 0.61
C PRO A 159 3.05 -0.87 2.04
N LEU A 160 4.08 -0.25 2.65
CA LEU A 160 4.39 -0.49 4.07
C LEU A 160 3.28 0.04 4.97
N LEU A 161 2.76 1.24 4.70
CA LEU A 161 1.63 1.80 5.42
C LEU A 161 0.43 0.85 5.38
N LEU A 162 0.09 0.33 4.20
CA LEU A 162 -0.97 -0.67 4.06
C LEU A 162 -0.63 -1.96 4.82
N GLY A 163 0.62 -2.43 4.75
CA GLY A 163 1.09 -3.61 5.47
C GLY A 163 0.92 -3.49 6.98
N LEU A 164 1.31 -2.35 7.56
CA LEU A 164 1.12 -2.04 8.98
C LEU A 164 -0.36 -1.95 9.34
N LEU A 165 -1.17 -1.27 8.53
CA LEU A 165 -2.61 -1.18 8.75
C LEU A 165 -3.26 -2.56 8.80
N LEU A 166 -2.97 -3.41 7.82
CA LEU A 166 -3.49 -4.78 7.75
C LEU A 166 -2.96 -5.66 8.88
N PHE A 167 -1.69 -5.47 9.28
CA PHE A 167 -1.10 -6.18 10.40
C PHE A 167 -1.82 -5.89 11.71
N PHE A 168 -1.99 -4.61 12.04
CA PHE A 168 -2.65 -4.18 13.27
C PHE A 168 -4.14 -4.56 13.30
N HIS A 169 -4.86 -4.47 12.18
CA HIS A 169 -6.25 -4.92 12.11
C HIS A 169 -6.38 -6.45 12.14
N GLY A 170 -5.47 -7.18 11.49
CA GLY A 170 -5.43 -8.63 11.51
C GLY A 170 -5.16 -9.18 12.91
N LEU A 171 -4.18 -8.62 13.62
CA LEU A 171 -3.91 -8.99 15.02
C LEU A 171 -5.04 -8.56 15.96
N GLY A 172 -5.56 -7.34 15.81
CA GLY A 172 -6.62 -6.82 16.67
C GLY A 172 -7.95 -7.57 16.57
N ALA A 173 -8.21 -8.20 15.42
CA ALA A 173 -9.40 -9.01 15.17
C ALA A 173 -9.18 -10.52 15.36
N TRP A 174 -7.99 -10.95 15.81
CA TRP A 174 -7.62 -12.38 15.86
C TRP A 174 -8.53 -13.22 16.77
N HIS A 175 -9.01 -12.64 17.86
CA HIS A 175 -9.88 -13.30 18.84
C HIS A 175 -11.37 -12.98 18.65
N ALA A 176 -11.77 -12.42 17.49
CA ALA A 176 -13.14 -11.97 17.27
C ALA A 176 -14.19 -13.10 17.25
N TYR A 177 -14.96 -13.16 18.34
CA TYR A 177 -16.37 -13.56 18.36
C TYR A 177 -17.16 -12.51 17.57
N GLY A 178 -18.07 -12.93 16.68
CA GLY A 178 -18.80 -12.08 15.71
C GLY A 178 -19.84 -11.12 16.31
N GLY A 179 -19.60 -10.56 17.50
CA GLY A 179 -20.46 -9.58 18.16
C GLY A 179 -19.75 -8.24 18.32
N HIS A 180 -20.45 -7.14 18.04
CA HIS A 180 -19.96 -5.78 18.19
C HIS A 180 -19.43 -5.52 19.62
N GLY A 181 -18.12 -5.28 19.74
CA GLY A 181 -17.49 -4.79 20.98
C GLY A 181 -17.44 -3.26 21.01
N ALA A 182 -17.63 -2.69 22.20
CA ALA A 182 -17.75 -1.25 22.49
C ALA A 182 -16.44 -0.43 22.38
N TYR A 183 -15.40 -0.97 21.75
CA TYR A 183 -14.04 -0.41 21.76
C TYR A 183 -13.70 0.33 20.46
N PHE A 184 -12.94 1.43 20.58
CA PHE A 184 -12.52 2.26 19.44
C PHE A 184 -11.67 1.41 18.48
N ALA A 185 -12.06 1.36 17.20
CA ALA A 185 -11.48 0.50 16.15
C ALA A 185 -11.64 -1.03 16.29
N HIS A 186 -12.53 -1.53 17.17
CA HIS A 186 -12.81 -2.98 17.33
C HIS A 186 -11.59 -3.86 17.66
N ILE A 187 -10.56 -3.29 18.29
CA ILE A 187 -9.41 -4.04 18.80
C ILE A 187 -9.88 -4.87 20.00
N GLN A 188 -9.76 -6.19 19.94
CA GLN A 188 -10.31 -7.09 20.96
C GLN A 188 -9.28 -7.62 21.97
N ASP A 189 -7.98 -7.52 21.65
CA ASP A 189 -6.89 -8.01 22.50
C ASP A 189 -5.87 -6.89 22.78
N GLU A 190 -6.17 -6.07 23.80
CA GLU A 190 -5.38 -4.91 24.20
C GLU A 190 -3.95 -5.29 24.62
N ARG A 191 -3.76 -6.46 25.24
CA ARG A 191 -2.44 -6.90 25.71
C ARG A 191 -1.54 -7.26 24.53
N LEU A 192 -2.07 -8.05 23.61
CA LEU A 192 -1.34 -8.39 22.38
C LEU A 192 -1.09 -7.13 21.54
N MET A 193 -2.06 -6.22 21.50
CA MET A 193 -1.93 -4.95 20.79
C MET A 193 -0.84 -4.06 21.38
N ALA A 194 -0.79 -3.90 22.69
CA ALA A 194 0.24 -3.12 23.38
C ALA A 194 1.64 -3.70 23.14
N VAL A 195 1.78 -5.03 23.18
CA VAL A 195 3.04 -5.71 22.87
C VAL A 195 3.43 -5.48 21.41
N ALA A 196 2.52 -5.67 20.47
CA ALA A 196 2.77 -5.45 19.04
C ALA A 196 3.14 -3.98 18.74
N ALA A 197 2.48 -3.04 19.40
CA ALA A 197 2.74 -1.61 19.29
C ALA A 197 4.13 -1.24 19.84
N LEU A 198 4.52 -1.77 21.01
CA LEU A 198 5.87 -1.59 21.55
C LEU A 198 6.95 -2.17 20.64
N VAL A 199 6.71 -3.36 20.06
CA VAL A 199 7.60 -3.95 19.07
C VAL A 199 7.72 -3.05 17.84
N ALA A 200 6.62 -2.51 17.33
CA ALA A 200 6.64 -1.56 16.22
C ALA A 200 7.44 -0.29 16.56
N ILE A 201 7.29 0.26 17.76
CA ILE A 201 8.10 1.41 18.22
C ILE A 201 9.59 1.05 18.23
N GLY A 202 9.95 -0.10 18.82
CA GLY A 202 11.34 -0.57 18.87
C GLY A 202 11.94 -0.77 17.48
N LEU A 203 11.18 -1.39 16.56
CA LEU A 203 11.56 -1.55 15.16
C LEU A 203 11.71 -0.19 14.46
N GLY A 204 10.81 0.75 14.71
CA GLY A 204 10.87 2.10 14.15
C GLY A 204 12.14 2.84 14.57
N LEU A 205 12.46 2.84 15.86
CA LEU A 205 13.69 3.44 16.39
C LEU A 205 14.95 2.78 15.82
N TRP A 206 14.95 1.45 15.72
CA TRP A 206 16.08 0.72 15.14
C TRP A 206 16.25 1.02 13.66
N HIS A 207 15.14 1.10 12.93
CA HIS A 207 15.12 1.39 11.50
C HIS A 207 15.70 2.79 11.23
N GLU A 208 15.21 3.82 11.91
CA GLU A 208 15.72 5.20 11.74
C GLU A 208 17.20 5.33 12.16
N ARG A 209 17.59 4.76 13.31
CA ARG A 209 18.93 4.98 13.89
C ARG A 209 20.02 4.11 13.31
N ARG A 210 19.69 2.99 12.67
CA ARG A 210 20.69 2.02 12.17
C ARG A 210 20.44 1.64 10.71
N LEU A 211 19.23 1.21 10.37
CA LEU A 211 18.99 0.58 9.07
C LEU A 211 18.96 1.61 7.94
N GLU A 212 18.28 2.75 8.14
CA GLU A 212 18.20 3.85 7.17
C GLU A 212 19.54 4.58 6.99
N LEU A 213 20.44 4.52 7.98
CA LEU A 213 21.80 5.06 7.86
C LEU A 213 22.77 4.09 7.15
N GLY A 214 22.41 2.81 7.02
CA GLY A 214 23.29 1.78 6.49
C GLY A 214 22.63 0.93 5.40
N PRO A 215 22.31 -0.34 5.68
CA PRO A 215 21.92 -1.32 4.66
C PRO A 215 20.59 -0.99 3.97
N LEU A 216 19.69 -0.27 4.64
CA LEU A 216 18.36 0.10 4.14
C LEU A 216 18.25 1.61 3.85
N ARG A 217 19.35 2.26 3.46
CA ARG A 217 19.36 3.69 3.09
C ARG A 217 18.37 4.13 2.01
N ARG A 218 17.82 3.18 1.24
CA ARG A 218 16.78 3.46 0.24
C ARG A 218 15.37 3.46 0.82
N CYS A 219 15.20 2.93 2.02
CA CYS A 219 13.92 2.83 2.74
C CYS A 219 13.73 3.99 3.73
N ILE A 220 14.26 5.18 3.42
CA ILE A 220 14.14 6.34 4.32
C ILE A 220 12.66 6.60 4.62
N GLY A 221 12.32 6.83 5.90
CA GLY A 221 10.97 7.09 6.38
C GLY A 221 10.12 5.85 6.63
N PHE A 222 10.68 4.64 6.51
CA PHE A 222 10.00 3.42 6.94
C PHE A 222 9.94 3.36 8.47
N GLY A 223 11.02 3.73 9.15
CA GLY A 223 11.08 3.77 10.62
C GLY A 223 10.03 4.70 11.21
N GLY A 224 9.85 5.88 10.60
CA GLY A 224 8.77 6.79 10.96
C GLY A 224 7.37 6.19 10.82
N LEU A 225 7.12 5.34 9.81
CA LEU A 225 5.83 4.64 9.70
C LEU A 225 5.61 3.64 10.84
N TYR A 226 6.62 2.85 11.21
CA TYR A 226 6.54 1.96 12.37
C TYR A 226 6.30 2.73 13.67
N LEU A 227 6.96 3.88 13.85
CA LEU A 227 6.75 4.75 15.02
C LEU A 227 5.32 5.31 15.06
N ILE A 228 4.81 5.84 13.94
CA ILE A 228 3.45 6.39 13.87
C ILE A 228 2.42 5.32 14.22
N PHE A 229 2.51 4.14 13.61
CA PHE A 229 1.57 3.05 13.89
C PHE A 229 1.73 2.54 15.32
N GLY A 230 2.97 2.33 15.79
CA GLY A 230 3.22 1.88 17.15
C GLY A 230 2.67 2.86 18.19
N LEU A 231 2.88 4.17 18.02
CA LEU A 231 2.33 5.18 18.93
C LEU A 231 0.80 5.29 18.83
N LEU A 232 0.24 5.20 17.62
CA LEU A 232 -1.20 5.24 17.40
C LEU A 232 -1.89 4.07 18.10
N TYR A 233 -1.41 2.84 17.90
CA TYR A 233 -2.02 1.63 18.46
C TYR A 233 -1.64 1.34 19.92
N LEU A 234 -0.63 2.02 20.47
CA LEU A 234 -0.34 2.00 21.91
C LEU A 234 -1.26 2.96 22.70
N ASN A 235 -1.73 4.03 22.04
CA ASN A 235 -2.58 5.07 22.64
C ASN A 235 -4.08 4.84 22.36
N LEU A 236 -4.42 3.69 21.78
CA LEU A 236 -5.77 3.20 21.54
C LEU A 236 -6.08 2.09 22.53
#